data_AF-A0A4R0HEK7-F1
#
_entry.id   AF-A0A4R0HEK7-F1
#
_cell.length_a   1.000
_cell.length_b   1.000
_cell.length_c   1.000
_cell.angle_alpha   90.00
_cell.angle_beta   90.00
_cell.angle_gamma   90.00
#
_symmetry.space_group_name_H-M   'P 1'
#
loop_
_entity.id
_entity.type
_entity.pdbx_description
1 polymer ?
#
loop_
_entity_poly.entity_id
_entity_poly.type
_entity_poly.pdbx_seq_one_letter_code
_entity_poly.pdbx_strand_id
1 'polypeptide(L)'
;MVEHSLKEVVKAMCKAYPGGREAMAGALGMTATQFNNNLYEKNGCRFFEVTELEAMEDLSNTSFLADYFAKRRGCLLVEVPTFEDLDRVDLF
;
A
#
# COMPACT_ATOMS: atom_id res chain seq x y z
N MET A 1 -18.09 6.68 -7.02
CA MET A 1 -17.12 6.46 -5.92
C MET A 1 -16.47 5.13 -6.22
N VAL A 2 -15.19 5.12 -6.61
CA VAL A 2 -14.51 3.85 -6.93
C VAL A 2 -14.24 3.16 -5.60
N GLU A 3 -14.95 2.07 -5.32
CA GLU A 3 -14.58 1.14 -4.25
C GLU A 3 -13.21 0.57 -4.61
N HIS A 4 -12.14 1.16 -4.07
CA HIS A 4 -10.79 0.67 -4.29
C HIS A 4 -10.66 -0.69 -3.61
N SER A 5 -10.73 -1.79 -4.34
CA SER A 5 -10.46 -3.10 -3.76
C SER A 5 -8.99 -3.22 -3.37
N LEU A 6 -8.65 -4.09 -2.41
CA LEU A 6 -7.24 -4.38 -2.07
C LEU A 6 -6.40 -4.76 -3.30
N LYS A 7 -7.02 -5.39 -4.31
CA LYS A 7 -6.36 -5.73 -5.59
C LYS A 7 -5.97 -4.48 -6.39
N GLU A 8 -6.78 -3.41 -6.35
CA GLU A 8 -6.43 -2.14 -6.98
C GLU A 8 -5.34 -1.41 -6.22
N VAL A 9 -5.37 -1.46 -4.89
CA VAL A 9 -4.33 -0.90 -4.01
C VAL A 9 -2.98 -1.54 -4.31
N VAL A 10 -2.92 -2.89 -4.39
CA VAL A 10 -1.69 -3.60 -4.78
C VAL A 10 -1.23 -3.21 -6.18
N LYS A 11 -2.14 -3.07 -7.15
CA LYS A 11 -1.79 -2.60 -8.50
C LYS A 11 -1.23 -1.16 -8.48
N ALA A 12 -1.77 -0.29 -7.63
CA ALA A 12 -1.28 1.07 -7.48
C ALA A 12 0.13 1.10 -6.85
N MET A 13 0.37 0.31 -5.80
CA MET A 13 1.70 0.14 -5.19
C MET A 13 2.72 -0.41 -6.20
N CYS A 14 2.34 -1.45 -6.96
CA CYS A 14 3.17 -1.98 -8.04
C CYS A 14 3.48 -0.95 -9.13
N LYS A 15 2.55 -0.02 -9.43
CA LYS A 15 2.77 1.03 -10.43
C LYS A 15 3.70 2.13 -9.92
N ALA A 16 3.66 2.43 -8.63
CA ALA A 16 4.56 3.40 -7.99
C ALA A 16 5.98 2.86 -7.81
N TYR A 17 6.13 1.54 -7.64
CA TYR A 17 7.43 0.92 -7.44
C TYR A 17 8.30 0.88 -8.72
N PRO A 18 9.58 1.31 -8.66
CA PRO A 18 10.51 1.21 -9.79
C PRO A 18 10.69 -0.24 -10.25
N GLY A 19 10.45 -0.50 -11.54
CA GLY A 19 10.49 -1.87 -12.10
C GLY A 19 9.17 -2.64 -11.98
N GLY A 20 8.12 -1.99 -11.48
CA GLY A 20 6.76 -2.49 -11.57
C GLY A 20 6.51 -3.74 -10.74
N ARG A 21 5.58 -4.57 -11.24
CA ARG A 21 5.17 -5.79 -10.53
C ARG A 21 6.25 -6.86 -10.44
N GLU A 22 7.10 -7.00 -11.45
CA GLU A 22 8.16 -8.02 -11.46
C GLU A 22 9.24 -7.69 -10.42
N ALA A 23 9.65 -6.43 -10.36
CA ALA A 23 10.58 -5.98 -9.34
C ALA A 23 9.98 -6.10 -7.93
N MET A 24 8.70 -5.77 -7.76
CA MET A 24 8.02 -5.91 -6.47
C MET A 24 7.92 -7.38 -6.02
N ALA A 25 7.61 -8.29 -6.94
CA ALA A 25 7.61 -9.73 -6.63
C ALA A 25 9.01 -10.19 -6.18
N GLY A 26 10.06 -9.78 -6.89
CA GLY A 26 11.45 -10.06 -6.51
C GLY A 26 11.84 -9.48 -5.16
N ALA A 27 11.41 -8.25 -4.85
CA ALA A 27 11.66 -7.58 -3.58
C ALA A 27 10.96 -8.29 -2.40
N LEU A 28 9.80 -8.92 -2.64
CA LEU A 28 9.10 -9.76 -1.66
C LEU A 28 9.64 -11.19 -1.59
N GLY A 29 10.69 -11.53 -2.35
CA GLY A 29 11.29 -12.87 -2.34
C GLY A 29 10.44 -13.93 -3.02
N MET A 30 9.52 -13.55 -3.90
CA MET A 30 8.65 -14.47 -4.64
C MET A 30 8.77 -14.29 -6.17
N THR A 31 8.32 -15.28 -6.93
CA THR A 31 8.32 -15.18 -8.39
C THR A 31 7.15 -14.31 -8.88
N ALA A 32 7.29 -13.68 -10.04
CA ALA A 32 6.20 -12.92 -10.67
C ALA A 32 4.94 -13.78 -10.89
N THR A 33 5.11 -15.08 -11.16
CA THR A 33 4.01 -16.04 -11.29
C THR A 33 3.29 -16.26 -9.96
N GLN A 34 4.04 -16.46 -8.87
CA GLN A 34 3.46 -16.61 -7.53
C GLN A 34 2.75 -15.33 -7.09
N PHE A 35 3.33 -14.16 -7.35
CA PHE A 35 2.69 -12.87 -7.10
C PHE A 35 1.36 -12.74 -7.84
N ASN A 36 1.29 -13.14 -9.12
CA ASN A 36 0.03 -13.17 -9.87
C ASN A 36 -1.01 -14.08 -9.24
N ASN A 37 -0.59 -15.28 -8.85
CA ASN A 37 -1.49 -16.26 -8.28
C ASN A 37 -2.06 -15.75 -6.96
N ASN A 38 -1.25 -15.10 -6.12
CA ASN A 38 -1.70 -14.45 -4.88
C ASN A 38 -2.65 -13.28 -5.18
N LEU A 39 -2.29 -12.39 -6.10
CA LEU A 39 -3.10 -11.21 -6.45
C LEU A 39 -4.50 -11.58 -6.98
N TYR A 40 -4.60 -12.65 -7.76
CA TYR A 40 -5.85 -13.11 -8.35
C TYR A 40 -6.47 -14.31 -7.62
N GLU A 41 -5.87 -14.75 -6.52
CA GLU A 41 -6.28 -15.95 -5.76
C GLU A 41 -6.46 -17.19 -6.66
N LYS A 42 -5.57 -17.32 -7.65
CA LYS A 42 -5.58 -18.43 -8.62
C LYS A 42 -4.84 -19.64 -8.06
N ASN A 43 -5.19 -20.82 -8.55
CA ASN A 43 -4.55 -22.09 -8.20
C ASN A 43 -4.62 -22.44 -6.69
N GLY A 44 -5.64 -21.94 -5.98
CA GLY A 44 -5.76 -22.14 -4.53
C GLY A 44 -4.72 -21.36 -3.72
N CYS A 45 -4.00 -20.43 -4.33
CA CYS A 45 -3.13 -19.50 -3.61
C CYS A 45 -3.98 -18.49 -2.83
N ARG A 46 -3.57 -18.21 -1.59
CA ARG A 46 -4.19 -17.18 -0.77
C ARG A 46 -3.83 -15.78 -1.28
N PHE A 47 -4.69 -14.82 -0.97
CA PHE A 47 -4.32 -13.42 -1.08
C PHE A 47 -3.16 -13.07 -0.14
N PHE A 48 -2.48 -11.96 -0.39
CA PHE A 48 -1.38 -11.47 0.44
C PHE A 48 -1.81 -11.29 1.90
N GLU A 49 -0.93 -11.65 2.83
CA GLU A 49 -1.07 -11.31 4.24
C GLU A 49 -0.86 -9.82 4.47
N VAL A 50 -1.34 -9.33 5.61
CA VAL A 50 -1.20 -7.91 6.00
C VAL A 50 0.27 -7.50 6.00
N THR A 51 1.15 -8.34 6.53
CA THR A 51 2.61 -8.11 6.55
C THR A 51 3.21 -8.01 5.14
N GLU A 52 2.71 -8.78 4.18
CA GLU A 52 3.14 -8.69 2.78
C GLU A 52 2.65 -7.39 2.13
N LEU A 53 1.45 -6.94 2.49
CA LEU A 53 0.90 -5.67 2.00
C LEU A 53 1.63 -4.47 2.60
N GLU A 54 1.96 -4.50 3.89
CA GLU A 54 2.77 -3.48 4.57
C GLU A 54 4.17 -3.40 3.92
N ALA A 55 4.80 -4.55 3.65
CA ALA A 55 6.08 -4.57 2.94
C ALA A 55 5.98 -3.97 1.52
N MET A 56 4.88 -4.18 0.79
CA MET A 56 4.67 -3.53 -0.51
C MET A 56 4.53 -2.00 -0.37
N GLU A 57 3.84 -1.55 0.66
CA GLU A 57 3.65 -0.13 0.97
C GLU A 57 5.01 0.54 1.23
N ASP A 58 5.81 -0.05 2.12
CA ASP A 58 7.16 0.40 2.45
C ASP A 58 8.09 0.41 1.23
N LEU A 59 8.09 -0.67 0.44
CA LEU A 59 8.92 -0.78 -0.77
C LEU A 59 8.53 0.26 -1.82
N SER A 60 7.24 0.53 -1.97
CA SER A 60 6.73 1.52 -2.93
C SER A 60 6.87 2.97 -2.44
N ASN A 61 7.18 3.16 -1.15
CA ASN A 61 7.18 4.47 -0.49
C ASN A 61 5.87 5.24 -0.74
N THR A 62 4.74 4.53 -0.61
CA THR A 62 3.39 5.10 -0.76
C THR A 62 2.58 4.86 0.52
N SER A 63 1.38 5.43 0.60
CA SER A 63 0.46 5.21 1.73
C SER A 63 -0.90 4.67 1.27
N PHE A 64 -0.92 3.92 0.16
CA PHE A 64 -2.16 3.45 -0.47
C PHE A 64 -2.92 2.42 0.37
N LEU A 65 -2.22 1.57 1.13
CA LEU A 65 -2.83 0.59 2.02
C LEU A 65 -3.41 1.29 3.26
N ALA A 66 -2.65 2.21 3.85
CA ALA A 66 -3.13 3.03 4.97
C ALA A 66 -4.36 3.87 4.58
N ASP A 67 -4.32 4.52 3.42
CA ASP A 67 -5.45 5.31 2.89
C ASP A 67 -6.67 4.44 2.59
N TYR A 68 -6.47 3.22 2.08
CA TYR A 68 -7.56 2.25 1.88
C TYR A 68 -8.28 1.92 3.19
N PHE A 69 -7.53 1.63 4.27
CA PHE A 69 -8.14 1.33 5.57
C PHE A 69 -8.85 2.54 6.19
N ALA A 70 -8.27 3.74 6.05
CA ALA A 70 -8.89 4.98 6.49
C ALA A 70 -10.23 5.21 5.78
N LYS A 71 -10.23 5.18 4.43
CA LYS A 71 -11.43 5.37 3.61
C LYS A 71 -12.51 4.33 3.89
N ARG A 72 -12.13 3.06 4.11
CA ARG A 72 -13.07 1.99 4.47
C ARG A 72 -13.83 2.28 5.76
N ARG A 73 -13.25 3.06 6.68
CA ARG A 73 -13.87 3.48 7.95
C ARG A 73 -14.52 4.87 7.88
N GLY A 74 -14.49 5.53 6.72
CA GLY A 74 -14.95 6.92 6.56
C GLY A 74 -13.99 7.95 7.18
N CYS A 75 -12.73 7.57 7.40
CA CYS A 75 -11.69 8.43 7.92
C CYS A 75 -10.78 8.95 6.79
N LEU A 76 -9.98 9.96 7.11
CA LEU A 76 -8.93 10.49 6.23
C LEU A 76 -7.56 10.09 6.79
N LEU A 77 -6.65 9.67 5.92
CA LEU A 77 -5.24 9.52 6.27
C LEU A 77 -4.58 10.91 6.22
N VAL A 78 -3.92 11.30 7.30
CA VAL A 78 -3.19 12.56 7.42
C VAL A 78 -1.78 12.24 7.89
N GLU A 79 -0.79 12.86 7.27
CA GLU A 79 0.60 12.77 7.72
C GLU A 79 0.73 13.39 9.11
N VAL A 80 1.54 12.77 9.98
CA VAL A 80 1.81 13.33 11.30
C VAL A 80 2.65 14.59 11.09
N PRO A 81 2.15 15.78 11.47
CA PRO A 81 2.90 17.03 11.27
C PRO A 81 4.19 16.98 12.10
N THR A 82 5.28 17.48 11.52
CA THR A 82 6.53 17.60 12.26
C THR A 82 6.50 18.87 13.12
N PHE A 83 7.30 18.92 14.18
CA PHE A 83 7.38 20.12 15.04
C PHE A 83 7.86 21.36 14.28
N GLU A 84 8.51 21.19 13.13
CA GLU A 84 8.97 22.29 12.28
C GLU A 84 7.81 22.98 11.55
N ASP A 85 6.68 22.27 11.33
CA ASP A 85 5.49 22.77 10.65
C ASP A 85 4.47 23.43 11.61
N LEU A 86 4.69 23.31 12.93
CA LEU A 86 3.82 23.87 13.95
C LEU A 86 4.25 25.31 14.26
N ASP A 87 3.63 26.27 13.56
CA ASP A 87 3.75 27.68 13.90
C ASP A 87 3.26 27.90 15.34
N ARG A 88 4.18 28.25 16.24
CA ARG A 88 3.86 28.53 17.65
C ARG A 88 3.14 29.86 17.71
N VAL A 89 1.83 29.84 17.58
CA VAL A 89 1.01 30.98 17.98
C VAL A 89 1.12 31.14 19.50
N ASP A 90 1.95 32.10 19.93
CA ASP A 90 1.92 32.59 21.30
C ASP A 90 0.49 33.08 21.59
N LEU A 91 -0.19 32.39 22.50
CA LEU A 91 -1.47 32.82 23.05
C LEU A 91 -1.15 33.98 24.01
N PHE A 92 -1.39 35.22 23.54
CA PHE A 92 -1.30 36.45 24.32
C PHE A 92 -2.36 36.55 25.43
#